data_AF-A0A3A5HF61-F1
#
_entry.id   AF-A0A3A5HF61-F1
#
_cell.length_a   1.000
_cell.length_b   1.000
_cell.length_c   1.000
_cell.angle_alpha   90.00
_cell.angle_beta   90.00
_cell.angle_gamma   90.00
#
_symmetry.space_group_name_H-M   'P 1'
#
loop_
_entity.id
_entity.type
_entity.pdbx_description
1 polymer ?
#
loop_
_entity_poly.entity_id
_entity_poly.type
_entity_poly.pdbx_seq_one_letter_code
_entity_poly.pdbx_strand_id
1 'polypeptide(L)'
;MLDLLWQLGILSAVLVFGVKIGLAMGFAGLSKKIAVAIAAGYGAGIILLSYLISGYTDILSKVIYDYNFIIFVVLAIIIIYAGLHTIREWKVYGRNNAKASCVAMIAPCPCCFGAVLAAILMAAPVIGVSTAFVGQYAGVIMGLTIIAIYWASDFIVKWFGKPYPLLLGNFMLFVGLYFLASAILIPNISAVSETQLSPLNVPSLLTLFYVIIVVGALIGLGIFLNRKKSTLLEK
;
A
#
# COMPACT_ATOMS: atom_id res chain seq x y z
N MET A 1 -5.29 -11.32 21.82
CA MET A 1 -4.13 -11.12 20.91
C MET A 1 -4.56 -10.98 19.46
N LEU A 2 -5.53 -11.78 18.99
CA LEU A 2 -6.05 -11.68 17.62
C LEU A 2 -6.70 -10.32 17.33
N ASP A 3 -7.48 -9.77 18.27
CA ASP A 3 -8.19 -8.49 18.12
C ASP A 3 -7.22 -7.31 17.95
N LEU A 4 -6.12 -7.31 18.71
CA LEU A 4 -5.07 -6.29 18.61
C LEU A 4 -4.40 -6.34 17.23
N LEU A 5 -4.17 -7.55 16.71
CA LEU A 5 -3.56 -7.76 15.40
C LEU A 5 -4.45 -7.22 14.28
N TRP A 6 -5.77 -7.45 14.37
CA TRP A 6 -6.76 -6.94 13.42
C TRP A 6 -6.91 -5.42 13.50
N GLN A 7 -6.94 -4.85 14.69
CA GLN A 7 -6.96 -3.39 14.88
C GLN A 7 -5.71 -2.73 14.30
N LEU A 8 -4.52 -3.29 14.55
CA LEU A 8 -3.26 -2.82 13.97
C LEU A 8 -3.25 -2.99 12.45
N GLY A 9 -3.81 -4.09 11.94
CA GLY A 9 -3.96 -4.35 10.50
C GLY A 9 -4.78 -3.27 9.80
N ILE A 10 -5.98 -2.98 10.31
CA ILE A 10 -6.84 -1.91 9.78
C ILE A 10 -6.13 -0.56 9.85
N LEU A 11 -5.52 -0.24 11.00
CA LEU A 11 -4.81 1.01 11.21
C LEU A 11 -3.67 1.16 10.21
N SER A 12 -2.89 0.10 9.98
CA SER A 12 -1.78 0.11 9.03
C SER A 12 -2.27 0.34 7.59
N ALA A 13 -3.35 -0.32 7.17
CA ALA A 13 -3.92 -0.14 5.85
C ALA A 13 -4.38 1.31 5.63
N VAL A 14 -5.13 1.86 6.58
CA VAL A 14 -5.62 3.25 6.56
C VAL A 14 -4.46 4.24 6.49
N LEU A 15 -3.41 4.03 7.30
CA LEU A 15 -2.22 4.88 7.30
C LEU A 15 -1.50 4.85 5.95
N VAL A 16 -1.21 3.66 5.41
CA VAL A 16 -0.48 3.51 4.15
C VAL A 16 -1.23 4.16 2.99
N PHE A 17 -2.55 4.00 2.92
CA PHE A 17 -3.36 4.64 1.89
C PHE A 17 -3.47 6.16 2.08
N GLY A 18 -3.62 6.62 3.32
CA GLY A 18 -3.64 8.05 3.64
C GLY A 18 -2.33 8.74 3.26
N VAL A 19 -1.19 8.11 3.54
CA VAL A 19 0.15 8.60 3.15
C VAL A 19 0.25 8.74 1.63
N LYS A 20 -0.19 7.74 0.87
CA LYS A 20 -0.10 7.77 -0.59
C LYS A 20 -0.90 8.94 -1.18
N ILE A 21 -2.14 9.14 -0.73
CA ILE A 21 -3.00 10.23 -1.23
C ILE A 21 -2.44 11.60 -0.80
N GLY A 22 -1.99 11.72 0.46
CA GLY A 22 -1.39 12.95 0.98
C GLY A 22 -0.14 13.37 0.20
N LEU A 23 0.78 12.42 -0.05
CA LEU A 23 1.98 12.67 -0.85
C LEU A 23 1.66 13.00 -2.30
N ALA A 24 0.68 12.31 -2.91
CA ALA A 24 0.24 12.58 -4.28
C ALA A 24 -0.23 14.03 -4.46
N MET A 25 -1.09 14.50 -3.57
CA MET A 25 -1.62 15.87 -3.61
C MET A 25 -0.54 16.91 -3.29
N GLY A 26 0.33 16.56 -2.35
CA GLY A 26 1.48 17.37 -1.95
C GLY A 26 2.47 17.59 -3.09
N PHE A 27 2.95 16.51 -3.71
CA PHE A 27 3.86 16.57 -4.85
C PHE A 27 3.23 17.14 -6.12
N ALA A 28 1.90 17.15 -6.22
CA ALA A 28 1.21 17.83 -7.32
C ALA A 28 0.99 19.34 -7.07
N GLY A 29 1.30 19.84 -5.87
CA GLY A 29 1.14 21.25 -5.52
C GLY A 29 -0.31 21.72 -5.61
N LEU A 30 -1.26 20.86 -5.19
CA LEU A 30 -2.67 21.25 -5.11
C LEU A 30 -2.86 22.37 -4.09
N SER A 31 -3.95 23.14 -4.21
CA SER A 31 -4.25 24.16 -3.21
C SER A 31 -4.75 23.50 -1.92
N LYS A 32 -4.45 24.12 -0.77
CA LYS A 32 -4.88 23.62 0.55
C LYS A 32 -6.40 23.36 0.62
N LYS A 33 -7.20 24.20 -0.06
CA LYS A 33 -8.65 24.03 -0.14
C LYS A 33 -9.06 22.74 -0.83
N ILE A 34 -8.41 22.41 -1.95
CA ILE A 34 -8.70 21.18 -2.69
C ILE A 34 -8.20 19.96 -1.92
N ALA A 35 -7.02 20.03 -1.29
CA ALA A 35 -6.50 18.94 -0.47
C ALA A 35 -7.43 18.60 0.71
N VAL A 36 -7.99 19.61 1.40
CA VAL A 36 -8.98 19.40 2.46
C VAL A 36 -10.29 18.83 1.92
N ALA A 37 -10.78 19.32 0.78
CA ALA A 37 -11.98 18.78 0.15
C ALA A 37 -11.82 17.30 -0.25
N ILE A 38 -10.66 16.93 -0.80
CA ILE A 38 -10.32 15.55 -1.12
C ILE A 38 -10.22 14.71 0.14
N ALA A 39 -9.47 15.16 1.17
CA ALA A 39 -9.36 14.43 2.44
C ALA A 39 -10.73 14.21 3.11
N ALA A 40 -11.59 15.22 3.09
CA ALA A 40 -12.96 15.13 3.60
C ALA A 40 -13.81 14.15 2.77
N GLY A 41 -13.73 14.21 1.44
CA GLY A 41 -14.41 13.26 0.55
C GLY A 41 -13.96 11.82 0.78
N TYR A 42 -12.66 11.62 1.03
CA TYR A 42 -12.11 10.30 1.34
C TYR A 42 -12.56 9.78 2.71
N GLY A 43 -12.45 10.60 3.76
CA GLY A 43 -12.90 10.25 5.09
C GLY A 43 -14.41 9.97 5.12
N ALA A 44 -15.21 10.90 4.59
CA ALA A 44 -16.67 10.73 4.50
C ALA A 44 -17.06 9.53 3.63
N GLY A 45 -16.33 9.27 2.54
CA GLY A 45 -16.54 8.11 1.70
C GLY A 45 -16.40 6.79 2.46
N ILE A 46 -15.38 6.65 3.33
CA ILE A 46 -15.21 5.44 4.16
C ILE A 46 -16.39 5.31 5.11
N ILE A 47 -16.78 6.41 5.77
CA ILE A 47 -17.87 6.39 6.76
C ILE A 47 -19.20 5.99 6.10
N LEU A 48 -19.53 6.63 4.98
CA LEU A 48 -20.75 6.36 4.22
C LEU A 48 -20.77 4.92 3.70
N LEU A 49 -19.68 4.48 3.08
CA LEU A 49 -19.58 3.11 2.57
C LEU A 49 -19.65 2.09 3.69
N SER A 50 -19.01 2.33 4.84
CA SER A 50 -19.07 1.43 6.00
C SER A 50 -20.49 1.29 6.56
N TYR A 51 -21.31 2.34 6.45
CA TYR A 51 -22.72 2.29 6.83
C TYR A 51 -23.55 1.49 5.82
N LEU A 52 -23.37 1.76 4.52
CA LEU A 52 -24.09 1.11 3.41
C LEU A 52 -23.77 -0.39 3.28
N ILE A 53 -22.54 -0.78 3.60
CA ILE A 53 -22.03 -2.14 3.43
C ILE A 53 -22.62 -3.16 4.40
N SER A 54 -23.24 -2.69 5.50
CA SER A 54 -23.95 -3.56 6.45
C SER A 54 -25.02 -4.47 5.81
N GLY A 55 -25.47 -4.18 4.58
CA GLY A 55 -26.40 -5.02 3.82
C GLY A 55 -25.89 -5.69 2.53
N TYR A 56 -24.64 -5.48 2.10
CA TYR A 56 -24.13 -5.91 0.77
C TYR A 56 -22.72 -6.54 0.78
N THR A 57 -22.32 -7.16 1.88
CA THR A 57 -20.96 -7.68 2.14
C THR A 57 -20.46 -8.69 1.11
N ASP A 58 -21.35 -9.52 0.57
CA ASP A 58 -20.99 -10.64 -0.31
C ASP A 58 -20.61 -10.18 -1.72
N ILE A 59 -21.32 -9.17 -2.25
CA ILE A 59 -21.06 -8.61 -3.58
C ILE A 59 -19.73 -7.85 -3.58
N LEU A 60 -19.46 -7.08 -2.52
CA LEU A 60 -18.21 -6.32 -2.41
C LEU A 60 -17.00 -7.24 -2.36
N SER A 61 -17.08 -8.30 -1.53
CA SER A 61 -16.00 -9.26 -1.36
C SER A 61 -15.70 -9.98 -2.68
N LYS A 62 -16.71 -10.45 -3.41
CA LYS A 62 -16.53 -11.09 -4.72
C LYS A 62 -15.83 -10.18 -5.73
N VAL A 63 -16.30 -8.93 -5.87
CA VAL A 63 -15.70 -7.99 -6.82
C VAL A 63 -14.25 -7.67 -6.46
N ILE A 64 -13.96 -7.50 -5.17
CA ILE A 64 -12.61 -7.15 -4.69
C ILE A 64 -11.64 -8.30 -4.87
N TYR A 65 -12.05 -9.56 -4.61
CA TYR A 65 -11.16 -10.72 -4.67
C TYR A 65 -11.03 -11.28 -6.09
N ASP A 66 -12.11 -11.45 -6.84
CA ASP A 66 -12.07 -12.09 -8.17
C ASP A 66 -11.43 -11.18 -9.23
N TYR A 67 -11.67 -9.86 -9.16
CA TYR A 67 -11.14 -8.90 -10.12
C TYR A 67 -9.88 -8.17 -9.64
N ASN A 68 -9.37 -8.52 -8.45
CA ASN A 68 -8.22 -7.85 -7.82
C ASN A 68 -7.01 -7.76 -8.75
N PHE A 69 -6.66 -8.89 -9.35
CA PHE A 69 -5.53 -9.03 -10.25
C PHE A 69 -5.64 -8.09 -11.44
N ILE A 70 -6.78 -8.12 -12.13
CA ILE A 70 -7.04 -7.31 -13.33
C ILE A 70 -7.01 -5.83 -12.97
N ILE A 71 -7.67 -5.45 -11.87
CA ILE A 71 -7.70 -4.06 -11.40
C ILE A 71 -6.28 -3.57 -11.09
N PHE A 72 -5.47 -4.33 -10.35
CA PHE A 72 -4.11 -3.89 -10.03
C PHE A 72 -3.18 -3.81 -11.23
N VAL A 73 -3.29 -4.72 -12.20
CA VAL A 73 -2.50 -4.63 -13.44
C VAL A 73 -2.89 -3.40 -14.26
N VAL A 74 -4.19 -3.17 -14.47
CA VAL A 74 -4.67 -2.00 -15.23
C VAL A 74 -4.25 -0.69 -14.54
N LEU A 75 -4.40 -0.60 -13.22
CA LEU A 75 -3.98 0.55 -12.44
C LEU A 75 -2.46 0.77 -12.48
N ALA A 76 -1.67 -0.31 -12.41
CA ALA A 76 -0.23 -0.22 -12.53
C ALA A 76 0.18 0.38 -13.88
N ILE A 77 -0.41 -0.08 -14.99
CA ILE A 77 -0.14 0.44 -16.33
C ILE A 77 -0.48 1.93 -16.42
N ILE A 78 -1.68 2.32 -15.97
CA ILE A 78 -2.14 3.72 -16.02
C ILE A 78 -1.21 4.63 -15.20
N ILE A 79 -0.85 4.22 -13.98
CA ILE A 79 -0.01 5.02 -13.09
C ILE A 79 1.43 5.10 -13.61
N ILE A 80 1.99 4.00 -14.12
CA ILE A 80 3.33 4.00 -14.72
C ILE A 80 3.35 4.94 -15.93
N TYR A 81 2.35 4.82 -16.82
CA TYR A 81 2.23 5.68 -17.99
C TYR A 81 2.10 7.16 -17.60
N ALA A 82 1.22 7.48 -16.64
CA ALA A 82 1.05 8.84 -16.13
C ALA A 82 2.35 9.38 -15.49
N GLY A 83 3.09 8.53 -14.76
CA GLY A 83 4.39 8.87 -14.19
C GLY A 83 5.44 9.21 -15.25
N LEU A 84 5.59 8.34 -16.27
CA LEU A 84 6.49 8.59 -17.40
C LEU A 84 6.11 9.85 -18.18
N HIS A 85 4.81 10.04 -18.44
CA HIS A 85 4.28 11.22 -19.11
C HIS A 85 4.59 12.50 -18.33
N THR A 86 4.35 12.50 -17.02
CA THR A 86 4.65 13.65 -16.13
C THR A 86 6.12 14.01 -16.15
N ILE A 87 7.02 13.03 -16.08
CA ILE A 87 8.48 13.25 -16.13
C ILE A 87 8.89 13.78 -17.52
N ARG A 88 8.37 13.18 -18.59
CA ARG A 88 8.70 13.57 -19.97
C ARG A 88 8.24 14.99 -20.27
N GLU A 89 7.03 15.36 -19.91
CA GLU A 89 6.51 16.71 -20.15
C GLU A 89 7.28 17.78 -19.40
N TRP A 90 7.69 17.48 -18.17
CA TRP A 90 8.53 18.39 -17.41
C TRP A 90 9.94 18.53 -18.02
N LYS A 91 10.58 17.42 -18.40
CA LYS A 91 11.98 17.43 -18.87
C LYS A 91 12.15 17.93 -20.31
N VAL A 92 11.17 17.68 -21.17
CA VAL A 92 11.25 18.01 -22.62
C VAL A 92 10.55 19.33 -22.96
N TYR A 93 9.37 19.57 -22.38
CA TYR A 93 8.51 20.69 -22.76
C TYR A 93 8.43 21.79 -21.68
N GLY A 94 8.98 21.56 -20.48
CA GLY A 94 8.90 22.50 -19.36
C GLY A 94 7.47 22.76 -18.85
N ARG A 95 6.49 21.93 -19.24
CA ARG A 95 5.08 22.13 -18.91
C ARG A 95 4.75 21.47 -17.57
N ASN A 96 4.07 22.20 -16.70
CA ASN A 96 3.66 21.69 -15.39
C ASN A 96 2.28 21.01 -15.46
N ASN A 97 2.25 19.73 -15.83
CA ASN A 97 1.04 18.91 -15.86
C ASN A 97 0.87 18.01 -14.62
N ALA A 98 1.55 18.34 -13.52
CA ALA A 98 1.50 17.58 -12.27
C ALA A 98 0.08 17.53 -11.66
N LYS A 99 -0.67 18.63 -11.72
CA LYS A 99 -2.05 18.69 -11.19
C LYS A 99 -3.01 17.77 -11.93
N ALA A 100 -2.92 17.73 -13.27
CA ALA A 100 -3.74 16.85 -14.09
C ALA A 100 -3.35 15.37 -13.87
N SER A 101 -2.05 15.08 -13.83
CA SER A 101 -1.55 13.72 -13.65
C SER A 101 -1.82 13.18 -12.24
N CYS A 102 -1.93 14.05 -11.22
CA CYS A 102 -2.33 13.67 -9.87
C CYS A 102 -3.69 12.94 -9.84
N VAL A 103 -4.61 13.29 -10.75
CA VAL A 103 -5.91 12.62 -10.86
C VAL A 103 -5.73 11.14 -11.16
N ALA A 104 -4.72 10.74 -11.95
CA ALA A 104 -4.42 9.33 -12.22
C ALA A 104 -3.95 8.56 -10.98
N MET A 105 -3.54 9.25 -9.91
CA MET A 105 -3.14 8.65 -8.64
C MET A 105 -4.26 8.69 -7.58
N ILE A 106 -5.20 9.63 -7.73
CA ILE A 106 -6.41 9.76 -6.89
C ILE A 106 -7.52 8.82 -7.40
N ALA A 107 -7.77 8.76 -8.70
CA ALA A 107 -8.80 7.93 -9.33
C ALA A 107 -8.72 6.40 -9.07
N PRO A 108 -7.53 5.77 -8.89
CA PRO A 108 -7.41 4.37 -8.50
C PRO A 108 -7.96 4.04 -7.11
N CYS A 109 -8.31 5.04 -6.30
CA CYS A 109 -8.67 4.83 -4.91
C CYS A 109 -9.91 3.98 -4.60
N PRO A 110 -10.88 3.68 -5.50
CA PRO A 110 -11.96 2.76 -5.18
C PRO A 110 -11.45 1.39 -4.74
N CYS A 111 -10.31 0.94 -5.27
CA CYS A 111 -9.69 -0.31 -4.82
C CYS A 111 -9.15 -0.20 -3.38
N CYS A 112 -8.62 0.96 -2.99
CA CYS A 112 -8.13 1.22 -1.63
C CYS A 112 -9.30 1.27 -0.64
N PHE A 113 -10.42 1.91 -1.03
CA PHE A 113 -11.66 1.86 -0.26
C PHE A 113 -12.13 0.41 -0.08
N GLY A 114 -12.18 -0.37 -1.16
CA GLY A 114 -12.54 -1.78 -1.11
C GLY A 114 -11.67 -2.57 -0.14
N ALA A 115 -10.34 -2.40 -0.19
CA ALA A 115 -9.41 -3.08 0.70
C ALA A 115 -9.62 -2.69 2.18
N VAL A 116 -9.80 -1.39 2.48
CA VAL A 116 -10.07 -0.92 3.84
C VAL A 116 -11.43 -1.44 4.34
N LEU A 117 -12.45 -1.42 3.49
CA LEU A 117 -13.79 -1.91 3.84
C LEU A 117 -13.80 -3.43 4.05
N ALA A 118 -13.08 -4.19 3.24
CA ALA A 118 -12.89 -5.63 3.45
C ALA A 118 -12.19 -5.90 4.78
N ALA A 119 -11.14 -5.14 5.11
CA ALA A 119 -10.46 -5.25 6.41
C ALA A 119 -11.40 -4.93 7.59
N ILE A 120 -12.24 -3.90 7.45
CA ILE A 120 -13.25 -3.53 8.46
C ILE A 120 -14.31 -4.63 8.61
N LEU A 121 -14.80 -5.18 7.50
CA LEU A 121 -15.79 -6.26 7.48
C LEU A 121 -15.29 -7.52 8.18
N MET A 122 -14.04 -7.91 7.91
CA MET A 122 -13.45 -9.10 8.53
C MET A 122 -13.12 -8.89 10.00
N ALA A 123 -12.74 -7.67 10.40
CA ALA A 123 -12.35 -7.37 11.77
C ALA A 123 -13.54 -7.07 12.72
N ALA A 124 -14.62 -6.47 12.21
CA ALA A 124 -15.78 -6.09 13.01
C ALA A 124 -16.38 -7.24 13.85
N PRO A 125 -16.65 -8.45 13.31
CA PRO A 125 -17.18 -9.56 14.10
C PRO A 125 -16.17 -10.09 15.12
N VAL A 126 -14.87 -9.99 14.82
CA VAL A 126 -13.79 -10.44 15.73
C VAL A 126 -13.68 -9.53 16.96
N ILE A 127 -13.84 -8.23 16.77
CA ILE A 127 -13.75 -7.22 17.84
C ILE A 127 -15.10 -7.05 18.57
N GLY A 128 -16.19 -7.64 18.07
CA GLY A 128 -17.52 -7.53 18.66
C GLY A 128 -18.16 -6.14 18.54
N VAL A 129 -17.69 -5.32 17.60
CA VAL A 129 -18.16 -3.94 17.36
C VAL A 129 -18.81 -3.82 15.99
N SER A 130 -19.72 -2.87 15.82
CA SER A 130 -20.36 -2.65 14.52
C SER A 130 -19.36 -2.14 13.47
N THR A 131 -19.57 -2.56 12.22
CA THR A 131 -18.78 -2.12 11.05
C THR A 131 -18.81 -0.59 10.88
N ALA A 132 -19.96 0.02 11.19
CA ALA A 132 -20.13 1.47 11.17
C ALA A 132 -19.23 2.19 12.19
N PHE A 133 -19.07 1.64 13.40
CA PHE A 133 -18.22 2.23 14.43
C PHE A 133 -16.75 2.20 14.00
N VAL A 134 -16.26 1.04 13.55
CA VAL A 134 -14.87 0.91 13.05
C VAL A 134 -14.63 1.79 11.82
N GLY A 135 -15.61 1.84 10.91
CA GLY A 135 -15.61 2.71 9.73
C GLY A 135 -15.49 4.20 10.07
N GLN A 136 -16.14 4.64 11.14
CA GLN A 136 -16.05 6.02 11.60
C GLN A 136 -14.62 6.40 12.00
N TYR A 137 -13.96 5.59 12.83
CA TYR A 137 -12.58 5.84 13.22
C TYR A 137 -11.62 5.72 12.05
N ALA A 138 -11.78 4.71 11.20
CA ALA A 138 -10.95 4.52 10.01
C ALA A 138 -11.05 5.72 9.06
N GLY A 139 -12.26 6.23 8.80
CA GLY A 139 -12.48 7.41 7.96
C GLY A 139 -11.85 8.68 8.53
N VAL A 140 -12.01 8.92 9.83
CA VAL A 140 -11.40 10.08 10.51
C VAL A 140 -9.88 10.00 10.48
N ILE A 141 -9.30 8.84 10.84
CA ILE A 141 -7.85 8.64 10.81
C ILE A 141 -7.32 8.78 9.37
N MET A 142 -8.04 8.28 8.36
CA MET A 142 -7.62 8.47 6.98
C MET A 142 -7.60 9.94 6.59
N GLY A 143 -8.66 10.70 6.91
CA GLY A 143 -8.71 12.13 6.63
C GLY A 143 -7.58 12.90 7.31
N LEU A 144 -7.33 12.62 8.59
CA LEU A 144 -6.25 13.24 9.36
C LEU A 144 -4.87 12.91 8.80
N THR A 145 -4.63 11.66 8.44
CA THR A 145 -3.34 11.22 7.90
C THR A 145 -3.07 11.83 6.52
N ILE A 146 -4.09 11.95 5.67
CA ILE A 146 -3.97 12.65 4.38
C ILE A 146 -3.55 14.11 4.60
N ILE A 147 -4.19 14.82 5.52
CA ILE A 147 -3.88 16.23 5.80
C ILE A 147 -2.47 16.38 6.40
N ALA A 148 -2.13 15.52 7.38
CA ALA A 148 -0.82 15.55 8.03
C ALA A 148 0.30 15.32 7.02
N ILE A 149 0.15 14.33 6.14
CA ILE A 149 1.15 14.00 5.13
C ILE A 149 1.18 15.04 4.01
N TYR A 150 0.04 15.63 3.64
CA TYR A 150 0.00 16.76 2.72
C TYR A 150 0.85 17.94 3.24
N TRP A 151 0.76 18.29 4.54
CA TRP A 151 1.64 19.33 5.10
C TRP A 151 3.10 18.88 5.21
N ALA A 152 3.35 17.62 5.54
CA ALA A 152 4.71 17.07 5.55
C ALA A 152 5.36 17.07 4.16
N SER A 153 4.56 16.98 3.08
CA SER A 153 5.07 16.96 1.72
C SER A 153 5.83 18.23 1.33
N ASP A 154 5.40 19.41 1.83
CA ASP A 154 6.11 20.67 1.61
C ASP A 154 7.53 20.62 2.21
N PHE A 155 7.69 19.94 3.34
CA PHE A 155 8.99 19.73 3.97
C PHE A 155 9.85 18.76 3.15
N ILE A 156 9.26 17.67 2.65
CA ILE A 156 9.95 16.69 1.79
C ILE A 156 10.46 17.37 0.50
N VAL A 157 9.63 18.20 -0.15
CA VAL A 157 10.02 18.91 -1.37
C VAL A 157 11.18 19.87 -1.11
N LYS A 158 11.15 20.61 0.00
CA LYS A 158 12.26 21.49 0.41
C LYS A 158 13.55 20.70 0.68
N TRP A 159 13.44 19.52 1.27
CA TRP A 159 14.60 18.70 1.60
C TRP A 159 15.27 18.09 0.35
N PHE A 160 14.47 17.64 -0.62
CA PHE A 160 14.99 17.06 -1.86
C PHE A 160 15.42 18.10 -2.90
N GLY A 161 15.01 19.37 -2.77
CA GLY A 161 15.40 20.46 -3.68
C GLY A 161 15.00 20.25 -5.15
N LYS A 162 14.10 19.29 -5.42
CA LYS A 162 13.66 18.91 -6.77
C LYS A 162 12.28 19.49 -7.06
N PRO A 163 11.95 19.76 -8.34
CA PRO A 163 10.66 20.32 -8.71
C PRO A 163 9.53 19.31 -8.52
N TYR A 164 8.37 19.80 -8.07
CA TYR A 164 7.13 19.05 -7.80
C TYR A 164 6.79 17.95 -8.84
N PRO A 165 6.80 18.23 -10.17
CA PRO A 165 6.41 17.22 -11.17
C PRO A 165 7.37 16.04 -11.26
N LEU A 166 8.65 16.25 -10.93
CA LEU A 166 9.67 15.21 -10.98
C LEU A 166 9.62 14.30 -9.75
N LEU A 167 9.29 14.85 -8.57
CA LEU A 167 8.96 14.03 -7.39
C LEU A 167 7.67 13.22 -7.63
N LEU A 168 6.62 13.88 -8.13
CA LEU A 168 5.33 13.23 -8.39
C LEU A 168 5.48 12.09 -9.39
N GLY A 169 6.19 12.32 -10.51
CA GLY A 169 6.42 11.31 -11.53
C GLY A 169 7.20 10.11 -11.00
N ASN A 170 8.28 10.33 -10.24
CA ASN A 170 9.03 9.23 -9.63
C ASN A 170 8.19 8.46 -8.60
N PHE A 171 7.36 9.18 -7.82
CA PHE A 171 6.44 8.57 -6.88
C PHE A 171 5.36 7.73 -7.61
N MET A 172 4.85 8.19 -8.74
CA MET A 172 3.95 7.43 -9.61
C MET A 172 4.60 6.14 -10.11
N LEU A 173 5.83 6.19 -10.61
CA LEU A 173 6.54 4.99 -11.04
C LEU A 173 6.71 3.98 -9.89
N PHE A 174 7.09 4.46 -8.70
CA PHE A 174 7.23 3.60 -7.53
C PHE A 174 5.90 2.93 -7.14
N VAL A 175 4.81 3.69 -7.08
CA VAL A 175 3.48 3.18 -6.74
C VAL A 175 2.95 2.23 -7.82
N GLY A 176 3.23 2.49 -9.09
CA GLY A 176 2.85 1.62 -10.19
C GLY A 176 3.56 0.27 -10.13
N LEU A 177 4.88 0.27 -9.84
CA LEU A 177 5.64 -0.96 -9.60
C LEU A 177 5.15 -1.71 -8.35
N TYR A 178 4.79 -0.99 -7.29
CA TYR A 178 4.16 -1.58 -6.11
C TYR A 178 2.87 -2.33 -6.49
N PHE A 179 1.98 -1.72 -7.27
CA PHE A 179 0.75 -2.40 -7.70
C PHE A 179 1.02 -3.60 -8.61
N LEU A 180 2.02 -3.52 -9.48
CA LEU A 180 2.43 -4.66 -10.31
C LEU A 180 2.94 -5.83 -9.44
N ALA A 181 3.75 -5.52 -8.43
CA ALA A 181 4.22 -6.52 -7.47
C ALA A 181 3.05 -7.09 -6.65
N SER A 182 2.12 -6.25 -6.16
CA SER A 182 0.93 -6.69 -5.44
C SER A 182 0.02 -7.57 -6.29
N ALA A 183 -0.15 -7.26 -7.58
CA ALA A 183 -0.94 -8.09 -8.50
C ALA A 183 -0.38 -9.51 -8.60
N ILE A 184 0.94 -9.68 -8.59
CA ILE A 184 1.57 -11.01 -8.64
C ILE A 184 1.50 -11.68 -7.26
N LEU A 185 1.79 -10.95 -6.18
CA LEU A 185 1.94 -11.56 -4.85
C LEU A 185 0.61 -11.96 -4.20
N ILE A 186 -0.41 -11.10 -4.26
CA ILE A 186 -1.68 -11.32 -3.54
C ILE A 186 -2.39 -12.63 -3.93
N PRO A 187 -2.65 -12.94 -5.21
CA PRO A 187 -3.32 -14.18 -5.58
C PRO A 187 -2.50 -15.43 -5.26
N ASN A 188 -1.17 -15.33 -5.29
CA ASN A 188 -0.30 -16.44 -4.92
C ASN A 188 -0.31 -16.68 -3.39
N ILE A 189 -0.38 -15.63 -2.58
CA ILE A 189 -0.52 -15.75 -1.12
C ILE A 189 -1.88 -16.35 -0.76
N SER A 190 -2.97 -15.91 -1.41
CA SER A 190 -4.31 -16.45 -1.13
C SER A 190 -4.42 -17.93 -1.51
N ALA A 191 -3.88 -18.34 -2.67
CA ALA A 191 -3.85 -19.75 -3.08
C ALA A 191 -3.10 -20.64 -2.07
N VAL A 192 -1.97 -20.15 -1.53
CA VAL A 192 -1.21 -20.88 -0.50
C VAL A 192 -1.94 -20.91 0.84
N SER A 193 -2.73 -19.88 1.17
CA SER A 193 -3.49 -19.80 2.42
C SER A 193 -4.72 -20.70 2.45
N GLU A 194 -5.34 -20.97 1.29
CA GLU A 194 -6.45 -21.92 1.14
C GLU A 194 -5.98 -23.38 1.16
N THR A 195 -4.70 -23.60 0.84
CA THR A 195 -4.09 -24.92 1.02
C THR A 195 -4.00 -25.17 2.52
N GLN A 196 -4.73 -26.16 3.05
CA GLN A 196 -4.64 -26.55 4.46
C GLN A 196 -3.18 -26.83 4.81
N LEU A 197 -2.50 -25.84 5.39
CA LEU A 197 -1.22 -26.03 6.01
C LEU A 197 -1.48 -27.03 7.12
N SER A 198 -0.99 -28.26 6.93
CA SER A 198 -0.93 -29.26 8.01
C SER A 198 -0.40 -28.55 9.25
N PRO A 199 -0.97 -28.78 10.44
CA PRO A 199 -0.66 -27.98 11.62
C PRO A 199 0.85 -27.86 11.74
N LEU A 200 1.35 -26.63 11.57
CA LEU A 200 2.74 -26.30 11.85
C LEU A 200 2.90 -26.52 13.34
N ASN A 201 3.28 -27.75 13.70
CA ASN A 201 3.78 -28.08 15.01
C ASN A 201 5.04 -27.24 15.14
N VAL A 202 4.92 -26.05 15.74
CA VAL A 202 6.04 -25.15 16.00
C VAL A 202 7.02 -25.98 16.78
N PRO A 203 8.10 -26.45 16.15
CA PRO A 203 8.95 -27.41 16.82
C PRO A 203 9.64 -26.58 17.92
N SER A 204 9.68 -27.14 19.14
CA SER A 204 10.20 -26.51 20.36
C SER A 204 11.39 -25.58 20.13
N LEU A 205 11.59 -24.56 20.99
CA LEU A 205 12.73 -23.61 20.91
C LEU A 205 14.10 -24.27 20.58
N LEU A 206 14.30 -25.51 21.02
CA LEU A 206 15.45 -26.37 20.69
C LEU A 206 15.65 -26.62 19.19
N THR A 207 14.58 -26.94 18.47
CA THR A 207 14.60 -27.21 17.02
C THR A 207 14.89 -25.93 16.22
N LEU A 208 14.39 -24.78 16.67
CA LEU A 208 14.70 -23.49 16.06
C LEU A 208 16.18 -23.11 16.26
N PHE A 209 16.75 -23.46 17.42
CA PHE A 209 18.18 -23.32 17.71
C PHE A 209 19.05 -24.23 16.82
N TYR A 210 18.63 -25.48 16.59
CA TYR A 210 19.30 -26.40 15.66
C TYR A 210 19.31 -25.88 14.22
N VAL A 211 18.20 -25.30 13.75
CA VAL A 211 18.13 -24.70 12.40
C VAL A 211 19.11 -23.53 12.26
N ILE A 212 19.19 -22.65 13.28
CA ILE A 212 20.14 -21.52 13.28
C ILE A 212 21.59 -22.04 13.25
N ILE A 213 21.92 -23.08 14.02
CA ILE A 213 23.26 -23.68 14.01
C ILE A 213 23.59 -24.28 12.63
N VAL A 214 22.67 -25.03 12.02
CA VAL A 214 22.89 -25.67 10.72
C VAL A 214 23.04 -24.64 9.62
N VAL A 215 22.21 -23.58 9.61
CA VAL A 215 22.33 -22.48 8.66
C VAL A 215 23.66 -21.74 8.88
N GLY A 216 24.04 -21.46 10.13
CA GLY A 216 25.33 -20.86 10.46
C GLY A 216 26.53 -21.71 10.02
N ALA A 217 26.45 -23.03 10.20
CA ALA A 217 27.47 -23.98 9.77
C ALA A 217 27.56 -24.08 8.23
N LEU A 218 26.42 -24.08 7.53
CA LEU A 218 26.37 -24.05 6.05
C LEU A 218 26.95 -22.75 5.49
N ILE A 219 26.64 -21.60 6.11
CA ILE A 219 27.23 -20.31 5.74
C ILE A 219 28.75 -20.33 6.02
N GLY A 220 29.18 -20.85 7.17
CA GLY A 220 30.58 -20.99 7.52
C GLY A 220 31.35 -21.92 6.58
N LEU A 221 30.77 -23.08 6.22
CA LEU A 221 31.31 -24.00 5.23
C LEU A 221 31.35 -23.37 3.84
N GLY A 222 30.31 -22.63 3.46
CA GLY A 222 30.27 -21.86 2.22
C GLY A 222 31.41 -20.84 2.15
N ILE A 223 31.65 -20.08 3.23
CA ILE A 223 32.75 -19.13 3.33
C ILE A 223 34.11 -19.85 3.30
N PHE A 224 34.25 -20.98 3.98
CA PHE A 224 35.50 -21.73 4.06
C PHE A 224 35.87 -22.40 2.73
N LEU A 225 34.90 -23.00 2.04
CA LEU A 225 35.09 -23.60 0.72
C LEU A 225 35.37 -22.55 -0.35
N ASN A 226 34.70 -21.39 -0.27
CA ASN A 226 34.87 -20.31 -1.25
C ASN A 226 36.09 -19.42 -0.95
N ARG A 227 36.71 -19.53 0.24
CA ARG A 227 37.96 -18.84 0.61
C ARG A 227 39.15 -19.19 -0.28
N LYS A 228 39.14 -20.35 -0.95
CA LYS A 228 40.22 -20.81 -1.85
C LYS A 228 39.88 -20.73 -3.35
N LYS A 229 38.66 -20.31 -3.71
CA LYS A 229 38.18 -20.22 -5.11
C LYS A 229 37.48 -18.89 -5.41
N SER A 230 37.85 -17.82 -4.70
CA SER A 230 37.34 -16.47 -5.01
C SER A 230 38.03 -15.91 -6.26
N THR A 231 37.54 -16.28 -7.44
CA THR A 231 37.84 -15.62 -8.73
C THR A 231 37.11 -14.27 -8.89
N LEU A 232 36.54 -13.71 -7.81
CA LEU A 232 35.91 -12.38 -7.78
C LEU A 232 36.75 -11.33 -7.04
N LEU A 233 37.97 -11.68 -6.62
CA LEU A 233 38.97 -10.75 -6.06
C LEU A 233 40.32 -10.86 -6.77
N GLU A 234 40.34 -11.25 -8.04
CA GLU A 234 41.53 -11.16 -8.88
C GLU A 234 41.25 -10.23 -10.08
N LYS A 235 41.64 -8.96 -9.87
CA LYS A 235 41.60 -7.77 -10.74
C LYS A 235 40.26 -7.20 -11.19
#